data_AF-A0A961QCU9-F1
#
_entry.id   AF-A0A961QCU9-F1
#
_cell.length_a   1.000
_cell.length_b   1.000
_cell.length_c   1.000
_cell.angle_alpha   90.00
_cell.angle_beta   90.00
_cell.angle_gamma   90.00
#
_symmetry.space_group_name_H-M   'P 1'
#
loop_
_entity.id
_entity.type
_entity.pdbx_description
1 polymer ?
#
loop_
_entity_poly.entity_id
_entity_poly.type
_entity_poly.pdbx_seq_one_letter_code
_entity_poly.pdbx_strand_id
1 'polypeptide(L)'
;IPKAVDEYHQQLRAYPGQTPEQQLANPVWHIHGGQPPVSDMVVPFAMLLNLAAVAGAKDAAGLWGFIRRYAPNASPETNPQLDQAAGFAVRYFADFVAPKRVFRLPSDQERAAMEDLVARLSAWDGGHDAEALQSMVFAVGKEHGFENLRDWFKALYEVLLGASEGPRFGGFIALYGIDETLALLRRGLSGALAA
;
A
#
# COMPACT_ATOMS: atom_id res chain seq x y z
N ILE A 1 -5.30 -14.99 0.21
CA ILE A 1 -6.16 -14.17 1.09
C ILE A 1 -6.39 -12.78 0.50
N PRO A 2 -5.38 -11.94 0.21
CA PRO A 2 -5.64 -10.53 -0.15
C PRO A 2 -6.46 -10.37 -1.42
N LYS A 3 -6.02 -11.03 -2.50
CA LYS A 3 -6.71 -11.07 -3.79
C LYS A 3 -8.18 -11.53 -3.68
N ALA A 4 -8.43 -12.58 -2.91
CA ALA A 4 -9.77 -13.14 -2.74
C ALA A 4 -10.71 -12.17 -2.00
N VAL A 5 -10.21 -11.42 -1.02
CA VAL A 5 -10.98 -10.38 -0.33
C VAL A 5 -11.33 -9.25 -1.30
N ASP A 6 -10.37 -8.79 -2.09
CA ASP A 6 -10.59 -7.72 -3.07
C ASP A 6 -11.59 -8.13 -4.16
N GLU A 7 -11.44 -9.34 -4.71
CA GLU A 7 -12.37 -9.90 -5.69
C GLU A 7 -13.78 -10.05 -5.11
N TYR A 8 -13.91 -10.54 -3.88
CA TYR A 8 -15.19 -10.66 -3.20
C TYR A 8 -15.90 -9.30 -3.05
N HIS A 9 -15.21 -8.27 -2.54
CA HIS A 9 -15.81 -6.94 -2.40
C HIS A 9 -16.05 -6.25 -3.73
N GLN A 10 -15.26 -6.55 -4.78
CA GLN A 10 -15.55 -6.11 -6.14
C GLN A 10 -16.86 -6.70 -6.66
N GLN A 11 -17.08 -8.00 -6.46
CA GLN A 11 -18.32 -8.67 -6.86
C GLN A 11 -19.54 -8.15 -6.10
N LEU A 12 -19.41 -7.90 -4.79
CA LEU A 12 -20.46 -7.27 -3.98
C LEU A 12 -20.83 -5.87 -4.49
N ARG A 13 -19.84 -5.04 -4.84
CA ARG A 13 -20.11 -3.67 -5.35
C ARG A 13 -20.79 -3.67 -6.72
N ALA A 14 -20.46 -4.62 -7.58
CA ALA A 14 -21.06 -4.73 -8.91
C ALA A 14 -22.50 -5.25 -8.87
N TYR A 15 -22.82 -6.12 -7.91
CA TYR A 15 -24.07 -6.87 -7.83
C TYR A 15 -25.37 -6.02 -7.94
N PRO A 16 -25.52 -4.87 -7.24
CA PRO A 16 -26.76 -4.09 -7.31
C PRO A 16 -27.06 -3.49 -8.69
N GLY A 17 -26.04 -3.28 -9.52
CA GLY A 17 -26.18 -2.70 -10.87
C GLY A 17 -26.33 -3.72 -12.00
N GLN A 18 -26.36 -5.02 -11.68
CA GLN A 18 -26.41 -6.12 -12.65
C GLN A 18 -27.85 -6.48 -13.04
N THR A 19 -28.05 -7.02 -14.25
CA THR A 19 -29.32 -7.66 -14.64
C THR A 19 -29.57 -8.94 -13.82
N PRO A 20 -30.80 -9.48 -13.77
CA PRO A 20 -31.08 -10.73 -13.05
C PRO A 20 -30.18 -11.90 -13.48
N GLU A 21 -29.91 -12.04 -14.77
CA GLU A 21 -29.03 -13.11 -15.31
C GLU A 21 -27.58 -12.91 -14.85
N GLN A 22 -27.11 -11.66 -14.83
CA GLN A 22 -25.78 -11.30 -14.36
C GLN A 22 -25.64 -11.50 -12.84
N GLN A 23 -26.69 -11.21 -12.06
CA GLN A 23 -26.73 -11.46 -10.63
C GLN A 23 -26.66 -12.96 -10.32
N LEU A 24 -27.38 -13.80 -11.08
CA LEU A 24 -27.29 -15.26 -10.95
C LEU A 24 -25.92 -15.81 -11.34
N ALA A 25 -25.20 -15.15 -12.26
CA ALA A 25 -23.83 -15.52 -12.63
C ALA A 25 -22.77 -14.97 -11.63
N ASN A 26 -23.14 -14.08 -10.72
CA ASN A 26 -22.24 -13.49 -9.76
C ASN A 26 -22.02 -14.45 -8.56
N PRO A 27 -20.78 -14.85 -8.24
CA PRO A 27 -20.50 -15.79 -7.15
C PRO A 27 -21.09 -15.39 -5.79
N VAL A 28 -21.22 -14.09 -5.51
CA VAL A 28 -21.74 -13.60 -4.22
C VAL A 28 -23.21 -13.95 -4.02
N TRP A 29 -23.98 -14.15 -5.10
CA TRP A 29 -25.34 -14.65 -5.03
C TRP A 29 -25.37 -16.03 -4.37
N HIS A 30 -24.49 -16.94 -4.81
CA HIS A 30 -24.43 -18.31 -4.30
C HIS A 30 -23.88 -18.37 -2.88
N ILE A 31 -22.91 -17.51 -2.55
CA ILE A 31 -22.33 -17.41 -1.19
C ILE A 31 -23.38 -16.99 -0.17
N HIS A 32 -24.28 -16.06 -0.55
CA HIS A 32 -25.24 -15.43 0.36
C HIS A 32 -26.69 -15.86 0.13
N GLY A 33 -26.92 -16.96 -0.60
CA GLY A 33 -28.28 -17.50 -0.83
C GLY A 33 -29.23 -16.50 -1.49
N GLY A 34 -28.73 -15.69 -2.42
CA GLY A 34 -29.51 -14.67 -3.14
C GLY A 34 -29.73 -13.36 -2.37
N GLN A 35 -29.14 -13.21 -1.19
CA GLN A 35 -29.16 -11.95 -0.43
C GLN A 35 -27.75 -11.40 -0.14
N PRO A 36 -26.96 -11.03 -1.17
CA PRO A 36 -25.63 -10.48 -0.94
C PRO A 36 -25.66 -9.19 -0.12
N PRO A 37 -24.76 -9.02 0.86
CA PRO A 37 -24.64 -7.78 1.60
C PRO A 37 -24.07 -6.67 0.72
N VAL A 38 -24.31 -5.41 1.11
CA VAL A 38 -23.63 -4.27 0.47
C VAL A 38 -22.23 -4.15 1.04
N SER A 39 -21.24 -3.97 0.15
CA SER A 39 -19.86 -3.73 0.55
C SER A 39 -19.67 -2.26 0.94
N ASP A 40 -19.21 -2.01 2.17
CA ASP A 40 -18.76 -0.68 2.62
C ASP A 40 -17.24 -0.47 2.45
N MET A 41 -16.53 -1.43 1.83
CA MET A 41 -15.12 -1.33 1.51
C MET A 41 -14.89 -0.28 0.41
N VAL A 42 -14.60 0.95 0.84
CA VAL A 42 -14.26 2.08 -0.04
C VAL A 42 -12.81 2.04 -0.53
N VAL A 43 -11.99 1.16 0.03
CA VAL A 43 -10.60 0.91 -0.37
C VAL A 43 -10.33 -0.59 -0.48
N PRO A 44 -9.40 -1.03 -1.34
CA PRO A 44 -9.00 -2.44 -1.41
C PRO A 44 -8.29 -2.92 -0.14
N PHE A 45 -8.46 -4.20 0.22
CA PHE A 45 -7.70 -4.85 1.28
C PHE A 45 -6.20 -4.88 0.98
N ALA A 46 -5.79 -5.03 -0.28
CA ALA A 46 -4.39 -4.89 -0.65
C ALA A 46 -3.78 -3.54 -0.24
N MET A 47 -4.55 -2.45 -0.32
CA MET A 47 -4.10 -1.13 0.16
C MET A 47 -3.93 -1.12 1.69
N LEU A 48 -4.82 -1.76 2.44
CA LEU A 48 -4.69 -1.87 3.90
C LEU A 48 -3.43 -2.64 4.31
N LEU A 49 -3.09 -3.71 3.59
CA LEU A 49 -1.85 -4.45 3.83
C LEU A 49 -0.61 -3.60 3.58
N ASN A 50 -0.62 -2.77 2.53
CA ASN A 50 0.47 -1.85 2.25
C ASN A 50 0.61 -0.82 3.36
N LEU A 51 -0.49 -0.25 3.85
CA LEU A 51 -0.47 0.71 4.96
C LEU A 51 -0.01 0.05 6.27
N ALA A 52 -0.46 -1.17 6.59
CA ALA A 52 0.00 -1.91 7.76
C ALA A 52 1.50 -2.17 7.73
N ALA A 53 2.03 -2.50 6.56
CA ALA A 53 3.45 -2.73 6.35
C ALA A 53 4.31 -1.49 6.68
N VAL A 54 3.83 -0.29 6.40
CA VAL A 54 4.68 0.92 6.40
C VAL A 54 4.39 1.86 7.57
N ALA A 55 3.16 1.86 8.07
CA ALA A 55 2.78 2.63 9.25
C ALA A 55 3.34 2.05 10.56
N GLY A 56 3.77 0.77 10.57
CA GLY A 56 4.06 0.06 11.82
C GLY A 56 2.84 0.05 12.75
N ALA A 57 1.63 0.16 12.18
CA ALA A 57 0.40 0.28 12.92
C ALA A 57 0.21 -0.98 13.78
N LYS A 58 -0.05 -0.77 15.07
CA LYS A 58 -0.29 -1.85 16.04
C LYS A 58 -1.77 -2.23 16.13
N ASP A 59 -2.64 -1.39 15.58
CA ASP A 59 -4.08 -1.54 15.58
C ASP A 59 -4.73 -0.81 14.40
N ALA A 60 -6.03 -1.02 14.21
CA ALA A 60 -6.82 -0.40 13.15
C ALA A 60 -6.85 1.14 13.26
N ALA A 61 -6.78 1.70 14.48
CA ALA A 61 -6.78 3.15 14.68
C ALA A 61 -5.56 3.81 14.01
N GLY A 62 -4.39 3.15 14.08
CA GLY A 62 -3.19 3.57 13.35
C GLY A 62 -3.35 3.61 11.82
N LEU A 63 -4.19 2.75 11.24
CA LEU A 63 -4.47 2.75 9.80
C LEU A 63 -5.49 3.83 9.40
N TRP A 64 -6.46 4.14 10.25
CA TRP A 64 -7.51 5.11 9.94
C TRP A 64 -7.00 6.53 9.66
N GLY A 65 -5.84 6.91 10.23
CA GLY A 65 -5.16 8.16 9.88
C GLY A 65 -4.81 8.24 8.39
N PHE A 66 -4.34 7.15 7.80
CA PHE A 66 -3.99 7.06 6.39
C PHE A 66 -5.20 6.81 5.51
N ILE A 67 -6.14 5.96 5.94
CA ILE A 67 -7.38 5.69 5.21
C ILE A 67 -8.14 6.99 4.94
N ARG A 68 -8.27 7.89 5.93
CA ARG A 68 -8.96 9.17 5.76
C ARG A 68 -8.27 10.13 4.79
N ARG A 69 -6.96 10.01 4.55
CA ARG A 69 -6.30 10.82 3.51
C ARG A 69 -6.75 10.41 2.12
N TYR A 70 -7.00 9.11 1.92
CA TYR A 70 -7.47 8.56 0.64
C TYR A 70 -8.99 8.63 0.49
N ALA A 71 -9.73 8.36 1.56
CA ALA A 71 -11.19 8.38 1.62
C ALA A 71 -11.66 9.31 2.75
N PRO A 72 -11.71 10.65 2.53
CA PRO A 72 -11.99 11.64 3.57
C PRO A 72 -13.33 11.48 4.29
N ASN A 73 -14.31 10.89 3.62
CA ASN A 73 -15.65 10.69 4.16
C ASN A 73 -15.83 9.33 4.86
N ALA A 74 -14.78 8.49 4.91
CA ALA A 74 -14.86 7.18 5.54
C ALA A 74 -14.63 7.27 7.05
N SER A 75 -15.37 6.45 7.80
CA SER A 75 -15.23 6.32 9.25
C SER A 75 -15.47 4.86 9.69
N PRO A 76 -14.95 4.44 10.85
CA PRO A 76 -15.27 3.12 11.40
C PRO A 76 -16.79 2.87 11.51
N GLU A 77 -17.56 3.90 11.86
CA GLU A 77 -19.00 3.83 12.09
C GLU A 77 -19.78 3.68 10.78
N THR A 78 -19.35 4.37 9.72
CA THR A 78 -20.00 4.30 8.39
C THR A 78 -19.47 3.17 7.52
N ASN A 79 -18.32 2.60 7.86
CA ASN A 79 -17.65 1.54 7.11
C ASN A 79 -17.17 0.41 8.02
N PRO A 80 -18.09 -0.32 8.68
CA PRO A 80 -17.74 -1.37 9.65
C PRO A 80 -16.97 -2.55 9.03
N GLN A 81 -17.24 -2.94 7.77
CA GLN A 81 -16.43 -3.99 7.12
C GLN A 81 -15.01 -3.48 6.85
N LEU A 82 -14.85 -2.20 6.48
CA LEU A 82 -13.54 -1.58 6.33
C LEU A 82 -12.76 -1.51 7.65
N ASP A 83 -13.42 -1.17 8.76
CA ASP A 83 -12.78 -1.16 10.08
C ASP A 83 -12.28 -2.56 10.48
N GLN A 84 -13.14 -3.56 10.29
CA GLN A 84 -12.78 -4.96 10.52
C GLN A 84 -11.61 -5.40 9.63
N ALA A 85 -11.64 -5.04 8.36
CA ALA A 85 -10.59 -5.32 7.40
C ALA A 85 -9.27 -4.62 7.79
N ALA A 86 -9.30 -3.39 8.30
CA ALA A 86 -8.11 -2.71 8.81
C ALA A 86 -7.50 -3.49 9.98
N GLY A 87 -8.31 -3.98 10.92
CA GLY A 87 -7.86 -4.86 12.01
C GLY A 87 -7.22 -6.16 11.49
N PHE A 88 -7.82 -6.79 10.49
CA PHE A 88 -7.26 -7.99 9.86
C PHE A 88 -5.95 -7.71 9.13
N ALA A 89 -5.81 -6.56 8.47
CA ALA A 89 -4.59 -6.19 7.77
C ALA A 89 -3.41 -6.01 8.75
N VAL A 90 -3.66 -5.34 9.88
CA VAL A 90 -2.65 -5.20 10.96
C VAL A 90 -2.23 -6.57 11.49
N ARG A 91 -3.20 -7.44 11.77
CA ARG A 91 -2.89 -8.78 12.30
C ARG A 91 -2.14 -9.64 11.29
N TYR A 92 -2.56 -9.62 10.03
CA TYR A 92 -1.85 -10.32 8.96
C TYR A 92 -0.41 -9.83 8.84
N PHE A 93 -0.21 -8.51 8.91
CA PHE A 93 1.12 -7.93 8.89
C PHE A 93 1.97 -8.42 10.07
N ALA A 94 1.44 -8.34 11.29
CA ALA A 94 2.13 -8.76 12.52
C ALA A 94 2.51 -10.25 12.50
N ASP A 95 1.61 -11.12 12.03
CA ASP A 95 1.78 -12.57 12.11
C ASP A 95 2.62 -13.14 10.95
N PHE A 96 2.52 -12.56 9.75
CA PHE A 96 3.07 -13.18 8.53
C PHE A 96 4.15 -12.37 7.81
N VAL A 97 4.18 -11.05 8.00
CA VAL A 97 5.10 -10.15 7.27
C VAL A 97 6.20 -9.64 8.18
N ALA A 98 5.84 -9.02 9.31
CA ALA A 98 6.79 -8.42 10.25
C ALA A 98 7.91 -9.39 10.71
N PRO A 99 7.64 -10.67 11.04
CA PRO A 99 8.68 -11.58 11.51
C PRO A 99 9.72 -11.95 10.45
N LYS A 100 9.43 -11.72 9.17
CA LYS A 100 10.30 -12.05 8.04
C LYS A 100 11.10 -10.85 7.55
N ARG A 101 10.92 -9.68 8.16
CA ARG A 101 11.60 -8.46 7.72
C ARG A 101 13.08 -8.51 8.05
N VAL A 102 13.89 -8.26 7.04
CA VAL A 102 15.34 -8.13 7.17
C VAL A 102 15.75 -6.83 6.51
N PHE A 103 16.04 -5.83 7.33
CA PHE A 103 16.55 -4.55 6.87
C PHE A 103 18.05 -4.65 6.57
N ARG A 104 18.49 -3.90 5.57
CA ARG A 104 19.90 -3.76 5.22
C ARG A 104 20.27 -2.32 4.93
N LEU A 105 21.56 -2.03 4.95
CA LEU A 105 22.09 -0.75 4.47
C LEU A 105 22.04 -0.69 2.93
N PRO A 106 21.84 0.51 2.35
CA PRO A 106 22.03 0.70 0.91
C PRO A 106 23.52 0.63 0.55
N SER A 107 23.82 0.14 -0.66
CA SER A 107 25.13 0.31 -1.30
C SER A 107 25.38 1.77 -1.68
N ASP A 108 26.59 2.11 -2.12
CA ASP A 108 26.91 3.49 -2.53
C ASP A 108 26.05 3.97 -3.72
N GLN A 109 25.79 3.09 -4.70
CA GLN A 109 24.91 3.40 -5.82
C GLN A 109 23.46 3.59 -5.37
N GLU A 110 22.94 2.68 -4.54
CA GLU A 110 21.57 2.76 -4.01
C GLU A 110 21.39 4.01 -3.13
N ARG A 111 22.41 4.36 -2.35
CA ARG A 111 22.44 5.57 -1.51
C ARG A 111 22.32 6.82 -2.35
N ALA A 112 23.16 6.97 -3.38
CA ALA A 112 23.10 8.11 -4.30
C ALA A 112 21.72 8.24 -4.96
N ALA A 113 21.13 7.13 -5.40
CA ALA A 113 19.79 7.11 -5.98
C ALA A 113 18.70 7.50 -4.97
N MET A 114 18.78 7.01 -3.72
CA MET A 114 17.83 7.37 -2.67
C MET A 114 17.95 8.83 -2.24
N GLU A 115 19.16 9.40 -2.22
CA GLU A 115 19.38 10.83 -1.95
C GLU A 115 18.79 11.73 -3.03
N ASP A 116 18.95 11.35 -4.31
CA ASP A 116 18.28 12.02 -5.43
C ASP A 116 16.75 11.91 -5.31
N LEU A 117 16.22 10.72 -4.99
CA LEU A 117 14.79 10.55 -4.74
C LEU A 117 14.29 11.45 -3.61
N VAL A 118 15.06 11.60 -2.52
CA VAL A 118 14.75 12.54 -1.44
C VAL A 118 14.70 13.98 -1.96
N ALA A 119 15.66 14.39 -2.79
CA ALA A 119 15.70 15.74 -3.36
C ALA A 119 14.48 16.01 -4.26
N ARG A 120 14.15 15.08 -5.16
CA ARG A 120 12.99 15.22 -6.07
C ARG A 120 11.66 15.22 -5.33
N LEU A 121 11.49 14.37 -4.34
CA LEU A 121 10.28 14.36 -3.51
C LEU A 121 10.17 15.62 -2.65
N SER A 122 11.28 16.17 -2.16
CA SER A 122 11.27 17.42 -1.40
C SER A 122 10.85 18.63 -2.25
N ALA A 123 11.10 18.57 -3.57
CA ALA A 123 10.71 19.60 -4.53
C ALA A 123 9.36 19.31 -5.23
N TRP A 124 8.66 18.26 -4.84
CA TRP A 124 7.44 17.81 -5.51
C TRP A 124 6.23 18.68 -5.15
N ASP A 125 5.51 19.13 -6.17
CA ASP A 125 4.29 19.93 -6.04
C ASP A 125 3.05 19.27 -6.71
N GLY A 126 3.22 18.13 -7.37
CA GLY A 126 2.15 17.40 -8.09
C GLY A 126 1.15 16.65 -7.19
N GLY A 127 1.08 16.97 -5.90
CA GLY A 127 0.14 16.35 -4.95
C GLY A 127 0.31 14.83 -4.82
N HIS A 128 -0.81 14.11 -4.77
CA HIS A 128 -0.84 12.65 -4.55
C HIS A 128 -1.01 11.84 -5.86
N ASP A 129 -0.53 12.36 -7.00
CA ASP A 129 -0.58 11.62 -8.26
C ASP A 129 0.36 10.41 -8.24
N ALA A 130 -0.21 9.22 -8.02
CA ALA A 130 0.52 7.96 -7.92
C ALA A 130 1.29 7.59 -9.21
N GLU A 131 0.80 7.97 -10.38
CA GLU A 131 1.44 7.65 -11.66
C GLU A 131 2.63 8.57 -11.92
N ALA A 132 2.46 9.86 -11.62
CA ALA A 132 3.54 10.83 -11.75
C ALA A 132 4.66 10.57 -10.71
N LEU A 133 4.29 10.24 -9.47
CA LEU A 133 5.23 9.78 -8.44
C LEU A 133 5.96 8.50 -8.85
N GLN A 134 5.25 7.52 -9.41
CA GLN A 134 5.87 6.29 -9.90
C GLN A 134 6.88 6.60 -11.03
N SER A 135 6.52 7.51 -11.94
CA SER A 135 7.39 7.92 -13.04
C SER A 135 8.67 8.58 -12.54
N MET A 136 8.59 9.42 -11.51
CA MET A 136 9.77 9.99 -10.85
C MET A 136 10.68 8.89 -10.27
N VAL A 137 10.12 7.93 -9.53
CA VAL A 137 10.91 6.84 -8.92
C VAL A 137 11.59 5.99 -9.99
N PHE A 138 10.93 5.77 -11.13
CA PHE A 138 11.53 5.10 -12.29
C PHE A 138 12.67 5.92 -12.91
N ALA A 139 12.49 7.23 -13.07
CA ALA A 139 13.50 8.12 -13.64
C ALA A 139 14.79 8.08 -12.80
N VAL A 140 14.67 8.17 -11.46
CA VAL A 140 15.81 8.04 -10.54
C VAL A 140 16.56 6.73 -10.79
N GLY A 141 15.87 5.59 -10.83
CA GLY A 141 16.55 4.30 -11.08
C GLY A 141 17.33 4.28 -12.40
N LYS A 142 16.76 4.83 -13.48
CA LYS A 142 17.44 4.90 -14.78
C LYS A 142 18.66 5.82 -14.76
N GLU A 143 18.50 7.01 -14.18
CA GLU A 143 19.55 8.04 -14.16
C GLU A 143 20.75 7.63 -13.28
N HIS A 144 20.52 6.76 -12.29
CA HIS A 144 21.58 6.17 -11.46
C HIS A 144 22.12 4.84 -11.99
N GLY A 145 21.83 4.50 -13.25
CA GLY A 145 22.49 3.39 -13.95
C GLY A 145 22.01 2.00 -13.57
N PHE A 146 20.81 1.85 -13.01
CA PHE A 146 20.22 0.52 -12.82
C PHE A 146 19.76 -0.05 -14.17
N GLU A 147 20.55 -0.96 -14.75
CA GLU A 147 20.22 -1.65 -16.01
C GLU A 147 18.93 -2.47 -15.88
N ASN A 148 18.79 -3.18 -14.76
CA ASN A 148 17.57 -3.89 -14.39
C ASN A 148 16.84 -3.10 -13.28
N LEU A 149 15.78 -2.39 -13.66
CA LEU A 149 14.98 -1.60 -12.73
C LEU A 149 14.35 -2.43 -11.61
N ARG A 150 14.21 -3.76 -11.76
CA ARG A 150 13.75 -4.60 -10.65
C ARG A 150 14.71 -4.54 -9.46
N ASP A 151 16.01 -4.40 -9.70
CA ASP A 151 17.02 -4.32 -8.66
C ASP A 151 16.92 -2.98 -7.90
N TRP A 152 16.58 -1.89 -8.60
CA TRP A 152 16.29 -0.60 -7.96
C TRP A 152 15.09 -0.69 -7.00
N PHE A 153 13.96 -1.24 -7.46
CA PHE A 153 12.79 -1.38 -6.59
C PHE A 153 13.05 -2.36 -5.43
N LYS A 154 13.77 -3.46 -5.70
CA LYS A 154 14.20 -4.40 -4.66
C LYS A 154 15.05 -3.69 -3.60
N ALA A 155 15.97 -2.81 -4.01
CA ALA A 155 16.76 -1.99 -3.08
C ALA A 155 15.88 -1.09 -2.20
N LEU A 156 14.91 -0.38 -2.79
CA LEU A 156 13.95 0.42 -2.03
C LEU A 156 13.20 -0.43 -1.00
N TYR A 157 12.71 -1.62 -1.37
CA TYR A 157 11.96 -2.46 -0.44
C TYR A 157 12.85 -3.07 0.65
N GLU A 158 14.06 -3.52 0.35
CA GLU A 158 14.94 -4.14 1.33
C GLU A 158 15.48 -3.13 2.34
N VAL A 159 15.80 -1.91 1.89
CA VAL A 159 16.31 -0.85 2.75
C VAL A 159 15.18 -0.22 3.57
N LEU A 160 14.01 0.03 2.98
CA LEU A 160 12.95 0.80 3.63
C LEU A 160 11.91 -0.07 4.33
N LEU A 161 11.65 -1.27 3.84
CA LEU A 161 10.58 -2.15 4.32
C LEU A 161 11.09 -3.50 4.86
N GLY A 162 12.37 -3.81 4.67
CA GLY A 162 12.96 -5.08 5.06
C GLY A 162 12.42 -6.28 4.28
N ALA A 163 11.93 -6.08 3.05
CA ALA A 163 11.36 -7.12 2.20
C ALA A 163 11.92 -7.03 0.79
N SER A 164 12.03 -8.15 0.07
CA SER A 164 12.55 -8.14 -1.31
C SER A 164 11.51 -7.75 -2.37
N GLU A 165 10.26 -7.57 -1.96
CA GLU A 165 9.15 -7.13 -2.80
C GLU A 165 8.18 -6.25 -2.00
N GLY A 166 7.38 -5.46 -2.70
CA GLY A 166 6.45 -4.53 -2.10
C GLY A 166 5.46 -3.96 -3.09
N PRO A 167 4.55 -3.08 -2.63
CA PRO A 167 3.59 -2.42 -3.50
C PRO A 167 4.27 -1.47 -4.48
N ARG A 168 3.60 -1.18 -5.60
CA ARG A 168 4.01 -0.13 -6.55
C ARG A 168 4.37 1.15 -5.79
N PHE A 169 5.64 1.56 -5.88
CA PHE A 169 6.23 2.55 -4.97
C PHE A 169 5.54 3.94 -5.05
N GLY A 170 5.18 4.42 -6.23
CA GLY A 170 4.45 5.68 -6.40
C GLY A 170 3.06 5.67 -5.77
N GLY A 171 2.34 4.55 -5.90
CA GLY A 171 1.07 4.35 -5.19
C GLY A 171 1.25 4.28 -3.67
N PHE A 172 2.36 3.69 -3.21
CA PHE A 172 2.75 3.73 -1.80
C PHE A 172 3.00 5.17 -1.31
N ILE A 173 3.76 5.99 -2.05
CA ILE A 173 4.01 7.39 -1.68
C ILE A 173 2.70 8.18 -1.61
N ALA A 174 1.84 8.04 -2.62
CA ALA A 174 0.55 8.73 -2.67
C ALA A 174 -0.32 8.42 -1.44
N LEU A 175 -0.30 7.17 -0.99
CA LEU A 175 -1.08 6.69 0.15
C LEU A 175 -0.46 6.99 1.51
N TYR A 176 0.85 6.74 1.65
CA TYR A 176 1.57 6.93 2.90
C TYR A 176 1.79 8.40 3.21
N GLY A 177 2.00 9.21 2.16
CA GLY A 177 2.28 10.63 2.23
C GLY A 177 3.74 10.93 1.92
N ILE A 178 3.98 12.07 1.28
CA ILE A 178 5.31 12.49 0.82
C ILE A 178 6.23 12.73 2.01
N ASP A 179 5.75 13.45 3.03
CA ASP A 179 6.53 13.75 4.23
C ASP A 179 6.92 12.47 4.98
N GLU A 180 5.98 11.53 5.10
CA GLU A 180 6.24 10.23 5.71
C GLU A 180 7.22 9.40 4.89
N THR A 181 7.11 9.41 3.54
CA THR A 181 8.11 8.77 2.66
C THR A 181 9.48 9.42 2.82
N LEU A 182 9.59 10.74 2.88
CA LEU A 182 10.85 11.46 3.08
C LEU A 182 11.49 11.08 4.42
N ALA A 183 10.69 11.00 5.49
CA ALA A 183 11.15 10.55 6.80
C ALA A 183 11.65 9.08 6.75
N LEU A 184 10.93 8.20 6.05
CA LEU A 184 11.32 6.80 5.87
C LEU A 184 12.63 6.65 5.09
N LEU A 185 12.79 7.38 3.99
CA LEU A 185 14.01 7.40 3.18
C LEU A 185 15.22 7.85 4.01
N ARG A 186 15.08 8.94 4.78
CA ARG A 186 16.15 9.44 5.64
C ARG A 186 16.56 8.43 6.71
N ARG A 187 15.60 7.70 7.31
CA ARG A 187 15.90 6.62 8.27
C ARG A 187 16.60 5.44 7.63
N GLY A 188 16.21 5.06 6.41
CA GLY A 188 16.89 4.02 5.64
C GLY A 188 18.33 4.41 5.30
N LEU A 189 18.54 5.64 4.82
CA LEU A 189 19.85 6.20 4.51
C LEU A 189 20.76 6.26 5.74
N SER A 190 20.24 6.62 6.91
CA SER A 190 21.01 6.68 8.15
C SER A 190 21.27 5.33 8.80
N GLY A 191 20.68 4.24 8.27
CA GLY A 191 20.76 2.90 8.85
C GLY A 191 19.87 2.67 10.08
N ALA A 192 19.03 3.63 10.46
CA ALA A 192 18.18 3.55 11.66
C ALA A 192 17.06 2.48 11.56
N LEU A 193 16.84 1.91 10.37
CA LEU A 193 15.92 0.79 10.17
C LEU A 193 16.58 -0.59 10.36
N ALA A 194 17.91 -0.65 10.25
CA ALA A 194 18.70 -1.88 10.40
C ALA A 194 19.38 -2.01 11.78
N ALA A 195 19.18 -1.01 12.65
CA ALA A 195 19.77 -0.93 13.99
C ALA A 195 18.92 -1.60 15.06
#